data_AF-A0A1A3QUQ8-F1
#
_entry.id   AF-A0A1A3QUQ8-F1
#
_cell.length_a   1.000
_cell.length_b   1.000
_cell.length_c   1.000
_cell.angle_alpha   90.00
_cell.angle_beta   90.00
_cell.angle_gamma   90.00
#
_symmetry.space_group_name_H-M   'P 1'
#
loop_
_entity.id
_entity.type
_entity.pdbx_description
1 polymer ?
#
loop_
_entity_poly.entity_id
_entity_poly.type
_entity_poly.pdbx_seq_one_letter_code
_entity_poly.pdbx_strand_id
1 'polypeptide(L)'
;MSSREERDMESEDRPLGEDVGADAMGFYSRPQLEELPDGSWRAYYPASDWSITAASRDAAIAKLQLEDQRRSQEQPDYTATRYRALRRHLIEPIPGVYAISQEEAERIRSTPDPQAEFNRIADEMDAGNIPNPPA
;
A
#
# COMPACT_ATOMS: atom_id res chain seq x y z
N MET A 1 -9.78 63.03 1.87
CA MET A 1 -10.29 61.66 2.04
C MET A 1 -9.26 60.75 1.35
N SER A 2 -8.18 60.28 2.00
CA SER A 2 -8.12 59.20 3.04
C SER A 2 -8.88 57.95 2.57
N SER A 3 -8.36 56.73 2.49
CA SER A 3 -7.14 56.02 2.91
C SER A 3 -7.02 54.79 1.98
N ARG A 4 -5.87 54.28 1.52
CA ARG A 4 -4.81 53.48 2.18
C ARG A 4 -5.31 52.29 3.00
N GLU A 5 -4.88 51.08 2.57
CA GLU A 5 -4.87 49.77 3.26
C GLU A 5 -6.28 49.24 3.61
N GLU A 6 -6.67 48.03 3.22
CA GLU A 6 -6.27 46.81 3.92
C GLU A 6 -6.08 45.61 2.97
N ARG A 7 -4.95 44.93 3.17
CA ARG A 7 -4.70 43.57 2.73
C ARG A 7 -5.34 42.66 3.78
N ASP A 8 -6.50 42.10 3.47
CA ASP A 8 -6.98 40.86 4.05
C ASP A 8 -6.66 39.79 2.99
N MET A 9 -5.66 38.92 3.08
CA MET A 9 -5.28 38.02 4.17
C MET A 9 -6.46 37.25 4.77
N GLU A 10 -7.39 36.85 3.91
CA GLU A 10 -8.24 35.71 4.18
C GLU A 10 -7.40 34.43 4.10
N SER A 11 -6.78 34.14 5.24
CA SER A 11 -6.29 32.83 5.60
C SER A 11 -7.50 31.95 5.87
N GLU A 12 -8.20 31.53 4.82
CA GLU A 12 -9.20 30.48 4.93
C GLU A 12 -8.49 29.12 4.90
N ASP A 13 -8.16 28.69 6.11
CA ASP A 13 -8.59 27.39 6.61
C ASP A 13 -8.35 26.23 5.62
N ARG A 14 -7.10 25.76 5.55
CA ARG A 14 -6.88 24.39 5.07
C ARG A 14 -7.48 23.47 6.13
N PRO A 15 -8.48 22.62 5.80
CA PRO A 15 -8.91 21.61 6.74
C PRO A 15 -7.76 20.62 6.94
N LEU A 16 -7.07 20.75 8.08
CA LEU A 16 -6.23 19.71 8.62
C LEU A 16 -7.15 18.57 9.05
N GLY A 17 -7.10 17.44 8.32
CA GLY A 17 -7.80 16.23 8.69
C GLY A 17 -9.15 16.05 7.99
N GLU A 18 -9.18 16.17 6.67
CA GLU A 18 -10.24 15.51 5.91
C GLU A 18 -10.16 14.02 6.25
N ASP A 19 -11.20 13.53 6.91
CA ASP A 19 -11.52 12.11 7.05
C ASP A 19 -11.27 11.49 5.68
N VAL A 20 -10.11 10.81 5.52
CA VAL A 20 -9.82 10.07 4.29
C VAL A 20 -10.74 8.88 4.39
N GLY A 21 -12.00 9.08 3.97
CA GLY A 21 -13.01 8.04 4.00
C GLY A 21 -12.41 6.80 3.37
N ALA A 22 -12.77 5.60 3.84
CA ALA A 22 -12.14 4.34 3.42
C ALA A 22 -12.07 4.14 1.88
N ASP A 23 -12.82 4.93 1.11
CA ASP A 23 -12.83 5.00 -0.35
C ASP A 23 -11.63 5.78 -0.96
N ALA A 24 -10.90 6.59 -0.18
CA ALA A 24 -9.70 7.34 -0.58
C ALA A 24 -8.38 6.69 -0.07
N MET A 25 -8.46 5.51 0.54
CA MET A 25 -7.30 4.73 1.00
C MET A 25 -6.83 3.72 -0.06
N GLY A 26 -5.52 3.77 -0.35
CA GLY A 26 -4.78 2.73 -1.03
C GLY A 26 -4.19 1.71 -0.05
N PHE A 27 -3.89 0.51 -0.55
CA PHE A 27 -3.21 -0.52 0.23
C PHE A 27 -1.95 -0.98 -0.49
N TYR A 28 -0.87 -1.08 0.27
CA TYR A 28 0.33 -1.79 -0.15
C TYR A 28 0.42 -3.11 0.62
N SER A 29 0.66 -4.20 -0.09
CA SER A 29 0.89 -5.52 0.50
C SER A 29 2.34 -5.93 0.24
N ARG A 30 3.13 -6.09 1.30
CA ARG A 30 4.52 -6.55 1.20
C ARG A 30 4.54 -8.06 0.95
N PRO A 31 5.26 -8.55 -0.08
CA PRO A 31 5.50 -9.98 -0.27
C PRO A 31 6.04 -10.64 1.01
N GLN A 32 5.40 -11.72 1.44
CA GLN A 32 5.86 -12.58 2.51
C GLN A 32 6.64 -13.75 1.91
N LEU A 33 7.70 -14.17 2.61
CA LEU A 33 8.65 -15.17 2.14
C LEU A 33 8.92 -16.18 3.24
N GLU A 34 8.89 -17.45 2.87
CA GLU A 34 9.16 -18.57 3.75
C GLU A 34 10.10 -19.55 3.03
N GLU A 35 11.23 -19.87 3.65
CA GLU A 35 12.11 -20.94 3.16
C GLU A 35 11.52 -22.30 3.59
N LEU A 36 11.37 -23.20 2.63
CA LEU A 36 10.81 -24.53 2.81
C LEU A 36 11.90 -25.55 3.15
N PRO A 37 11.57 -26.71 3.75
CA PRO A 37 12.56 -27.71 4.15
C PRO A 37 13.41 -28.29 3.00
N ASP A 38 12.94 -28.17 1.75
CA ASP A 38 13.66 -28.60 0.56
C ASP A 38 14.62 -27.52 0.00
N GLY A 39 14.76 -26.39 0.70
CA GLY A 39 15.58 -25.25 0.29
C GLY A 39 14.93 -24.34 -0.76
N SER A 40 13.69 -24.62 -1.17
CA SER A 40 12.92 -23.72 -2.02
C SER A 40 12.26 -22.60 -1.20
N TRP A 41 11.78 -21.56 -1.86
CA TRP A 41 11.15 -20.40 -1.26
C TRP A 41 9.69 -20.33 -1.68
N ARG A 42 8.80 -20.20 -0.70
CA ARG A 42 7.40 -19.83 -0.89
C ARG A 42 7.25 -18.32 -0.75
N ALA A 43 6.55 -17.70 -1.71
CA ALA A 43 6.16 -16.29 -1.68
C ALA A 43 4.64 -16.14 -1.76
N TYR A 44 4.08 -15.19 -1.00
CA TYR A 44 2.64 -14.88 -1.02
C TYR A 44 2.38 -13.43 -0.60
N TYR A 45 1.22 -12.88 -0.96
CA TYR A 45 0.73 -11.62 -0.38
C TYR A 45 -0.14 -11.92 0.85
N PRO A 46 -0.07 -11.09 1.91
CA PRO A 46 -1.02 -11.17 3.01
C PRO A 46 -2.47 -11.11 2.53
N ALA A 47 -3.37 -11.84 3.20
CA ALA A 47 -4.78 -11.98 2.84
C ALA A 47 -5.06 -12.63 1.47
N SER A 48 -4.04 -13.14 0.78
CA SER A 48 -4.18 -13.95 -0.43
C SER A 48 -4.42 -15.42 -0.08
N ASP A 49 -5.22 -16.11 -0.89
CA ASP A 49 -5.46 -17.56 -0.80
C ASP A 49 -4.48 -18.40 -1.64
N TRP A 50 -3.55 -17.75 -2.34
CA TRP A 50 -2.58 -18.38 -3.21
C TRP A 50 -1.14 -17.99 -2.87
N SER A 51 -0.20 -18.87 -3.22
CA SER A 51 1.24 -18.69 -3.06
C SER A 51 1.99 -19.25 -4.26
N ILE A 52 3.25 -18.87 -4.41
CA ILE A 52 4.17 -19.35 -5.44
C ILE A 52 5.40 -19.96 -4.78
N THR A 53 5.96 -21.00 -5.37
CA THR A 53 7.26 -21.55 -4.98
C THR A 53 8.32 -21.37 -6.06
N ALA A 54 9.57 -21.15 -5.64
CA ALA A 54 10.73 -21.07 -6.52
C ALA A 54 12.01 -21.51 -5.82
N ALA A 55 13.07 -21.81 -6.58
CA ALA A 55 14.34 -22.28 -6.04
C ALA A 55 15.15 -21.20 -5.27
N SER A 56 14.77 -19.92 -5.39
CA SER A 56 15.43 -18.83 -4.68
C SER A 56 14.42 -17.76 -4.26
N ARG A 57 14.82 -16.97 -3.26
CA ARG A 57 14.05 -15.83 -2.74
C ARG A 57 13.64 -14.86 -3.84
N ASP A 58 14.60 -14.40 -4.63
CA ASP A 58 14.36 -13.41 -5.70
C ASP A 58 13.47 -13.97 -6.82
N ALA A 59 13.65 -15.25 -7.16
CA ALA A 59 12.79 -15.91 -8.13
C ALA A 59 11.36 -16.06 -7.61
N ALA A 60 11.17 -16.30 -6.31
CA ALA A 60 9.85 -16.41 -5.70
C ALA A 60 9.12 -15.05 -5.73
N ILE A 61 9.82 -13.95 -5.41
CA ILE A 61 9.27 -12.59 -5.50
C ILE A 61 8.89 -12.24 -6.94
N ALA A 62 9.80 -12.45 -7.90
CA ALA A 62 9.55 -12.11 -9.30
C ALA A 62 8.34 -12.86 -9.86
N LYS A 63 8.23 -14.17 -9.56
CA LYS A 63 7.07 -14.97 -9.98
C LYS A 63 5.78 -14.56 -9.26
N LEU A 64 5.85 -14.19 -7.98
CA LEU A 64 4.69 -13.69 -7.24
C LEU A 64 4.13 -12.42 -7.90
N GLN A 65 5.00 -11.47 -8.25
CA GLN A 65 4.61 -10.23 -8.92
C GLN A 65 4.00 -10.49 -10.30
N LEU A 66 4.60 -11.39 -11.08
CA LEU A 66 4.08 -11.76 -12.39
C LEU A 66 2.70 -12.42 -12.30
N GLU A 67 2.48 -13.31 -11.32
CA GLU A 67 1.19 -13.96 -11.11
C GLU A 67 0.13 -12.97 -10.63
N ASP A 68 0.46 -12.03 -9.74
CA ASP A 68 -0.45 -10.96 -9.31
C ASP A 68 -0.87 -10.07 -10.49
N GLN A 69 0.09 -9.70 -11.34
CA GLN A 69 -0.17 -8.96 -12.57
C GLN A 69 -1.10 -9.75 -13.50
N ARG A 70 -0.78 -11.02 -13.77
CA ARG A 70 -1.59 -11.89 -14.64
C ARG A 70 -3.03 -12.00 -14.12
N ARG A 71 -3.21 -12.25 -12.82
CA ARG A 71 -4.54 -12.32 -12.19
C ARG A 71 -5.30 -11.01 -12.31
N SER A 72 -4.64 -9.86 -12.09
CA SER A 72 -5.29 -8.55 -12.25
C SER A 72 -5.78 -8.26 -13.68
N GLN A 73 -5.13 -8.86 -14.68
CA GLN A 73 -5.48 -8.68 -16.10
C GLN A 73 -6.52 -9.69 -16.58
N GLU A 74 -6.46 -10.94 -16.10
CA GLU A 74 -7.24 -12.05 -16.64
C GLU A 74 -8.49 -12.40 -15.80
N GLN A 75 -8.52 -12.03 -14.52
CA GLN A 75 -9.61 -12.38 -13.61
C GLN A 75 -10.43 -11.13 -13.25
N PRO A 76 -11.67 -11.00 -13.76
CA PRO A 76 -12.47 -9.78 -13.61
C PRO A 76 -12.68 -9.32 -12.16
N ASP A 77 -12.81 -10.26 -11.22
CA ASP A 77 -13.13 -9.96 -9.83
C ASP A 77 -11.90 -9.95 -8.90
N TYR A 78 -10.69 -10.21 -9.43
CA TYR A 78 -9.50 -10.40 -8.60
C TYR A 78 -9.16 -9.15 -7.79
N THR A 79 -9.08 -7.99 -8.46
CA THR A 79 -8.76 -6.72 -7.80
C THR A 79 -9.82 -6.32 -6.78
N ALA A 80 -11.11 -6.49 -7.11
CA ALA A 80 -12.20 -6.17 -6.20
C ALA A 80 -12.22 -7.09 -4.96
N THR A 81 -11.99 -8.39 -5.16
CA THR A 81 -11.89 -9.38 -4.07
C THR A 81 -10.70 -9.10 -3.17
N ARG A 82 -9.52 -8.85 -3.77
CA ARG A 82 -8.31 -8.47 -3.04
C ARG A 82 -8.52 -7.19 -2.24
N TYR A 83 -9.12 -6.16 -2.84
CA TYR A 83 -9.38 -4.90 -2.15
C TYR A 83 -10.35 -5.06 -0.98
N ARG A 84 -11.40 -5.88 -1.11
CA ARG A 84 -12.30 -6.23 0.01
C ARG A 84 -11.57 -6.96 1.14
N ALA A 85 -10.65 -7.87 0.81
CA ALA A 85 -9.84 -8.56 1.81
C ALA A 85 -8.91 -7.59 2.54
N LEU A 86 -8.26 -6.68 1.81
CA LEU A 86 -7.34 -5.68 2.37
C LEU A 86 -8.05 -4.62 3.20
N ARG A 87 -9.29 -4.24 2.87
CA ARG A 87 -10.09 -3.33 3.71
C ARG A 87 -10.28 -3.82 5.15
N ARG A 88 -10.19 -5.14 5.39
CA ARG A 88 -10.21 -5.68 6.76
C ARG A 88 -9.03 -5.17 7.60
N HIS A 89 -7.90 -4.82 6.99
CA HIS A 89 -6.74 -4.25 7.66
C HIS A 89 -7.06 -2.97 8.44
N LEU A 90 -8.04 -2.18 7.97
CA LEU A 90 -8.44 -0.97 8.67
C LEU A 90 -9.09 -1.31 10.03
N ILE A 91 -9.80 -2.42 10.14
CA ILE A 91 -10.47 -2.85 11.39
C ILE A 91 -9.55 -3.72 12.25
N GLU A 92 -8.88 -4.68 11.62
CA GLU A 92 -7.98 -5.65 12.25
C GLU A 92 -6.65 -5.64 11.47
N PRO A 93 -5.57 -5.06 12.05
CA PRO A 93 -4.30 -4.96 11.36
C PRO A 93 -3.78 -6.32 10.88
N ILE A 94 -3.71 -6.47 9.56
CA ILE A 94 -3.10 -7.62 8.89
C ILE A 94 -1.59 -7.37 8.76
N PRO A 95 -0.70 -8.20 9.35
CA PRO A 95 0.75 -8.05 9.21
C PRO A 95 1.19 -8.03 7.75
N GLY A 96 2.08 -7.10 7.40
CA GLY A 96 2.58 -6.92 6.03
C GLY A 96 1.60 -6.23 5.06
N VAL A 97 0.46 -5.75 5.55
CA VAL A 97 -0.41 -4.81 4.84
C VAL A 97 -0.23 -3.42 5.44
N TYR A 98 -0.20 -2.41 4.58
CA TYR A 98 -0.02 -1.01 4.96
C TYR A 98 -1.09 -0.18 4.28
N ALA A 99 -1.79 0.63 5.06
CA ALA A 99 -2.76 1.58 4.57
C ALA A 99 -2.04 2.91 4.25
N ILE A 100 -2.20 3.39 3.03
CA ILE A 100 -1.60 4.64 2.55
C ILE A 100 -2.68 5.46 1.87
N SER A 101 -2.57 6.80 1.85
CA SER A 101 -3.51 7.61 1.08
C SER A 101 -3.40 7.26 -0.41
N GLN A 102 -4.51 7.41 -1.14
CA GLN A 102 -4.49 7.20 -2.59
C GLN A 102 -3.50 8.14 -3.30
N GLU A 103 -3.43 9.40 -2.88
CA GLU A 103 -2.46 10.39 -3.39
C GLU A 103 -1.02 9.90 -3.24
N GLU A 104 -0.67 9.40 -2.04
CA GLU A 104 0.67 8.89 -1.77
C GLU A 104 0.97 7.63 -2.61
N ALA A 105 -0.02 6.74 -2.76
CA ALA A 105 0.11 5.56 -3.61
C ALA A 105 0.35 5.95 -5.08
N GLU A 106 -0.34 6.97 -5.59
CA GLU A 106 -0.17 7.50 -6.96
C GLU A 106 1.18 8.20 -7.15
N ARG A 107 1.62 8.97 -6.15
CA ARG A 107 2.96 9.59 -6.14
C ARG A 107 4.04 8.52 -6.24
N ILE A 108 3.97 7.48 -5.42
CA ILE A 108 4.96 6.39 -5.40
C ILE A 108 4.97 5.64 -6.73
N ARG A 109 3.80 5.31 -7.28
CA ARG A 109 3.70 4.64 -8.60
C ARG A 109 4.32 5.43 -9.74
N SER A 110 4.45 6.75 -9.57
CA SER A 110 5.04 7.66 -10.55
C SER A 110 6.58 7.80 -10.40
N THR A 111 7.19 7.13 -9.40
CA THR A 111 8.65 7.14 -9.21
C THR A 111 9.35 6.12 -10.13
N PRO A 112 10.69 6.22 -10.33
CA PRO A 112 11.43 5.24 -11.13
C PRO A 112 11.47 3.83 -10.56
N ASP A 113 11.40 3.70 -9.22
CA ASP A 113 11.32 2.41 -8.53
C ASP A 113 10.22 2.44 -7.45
N PRO A 114 8.94 2.30 -7.86
CA PRO A 114 7.83 2.34 -6.93
C PRO A 114 7.92 1.25 -5.85
N GLN A 115 8.52 0.09 -6.18
CA GLN A 115 8.59 -1.03 -5.25
C GLN A 115 9.55 -0.72 -4.09
N ALA A 116 10.72 -0.16 -4.39
CA ALA A 116 11.67 0.27 -3.35
C ALA A 116 11.04 1.35 -2.47
N GLU A 117 10.31 2.29 -3.05
CA GLU A 117 9.68 3.39 -2.29
C GLU A 117 8.52 2.90 -1.41
N PHE A 118 7.67 1.99 -1.89
CA PHE A 118 6.67 1.33 -1.04
C PHE A 118 7.31 0.55 0.11
N ASN A 119 8.43 -0.15 -0.15
CA ASN A 119 9.16 -0.86 0.90
C ASN A 119 9.71 0.09 1.96
N ARG A 120 10.30 1.22 1.55
CA ARG A 120 10.83 2.25 2.47
C ARG A 120 9.75 2.78 3.41
N ILE A 121 8.57 3.13 2.88
CA ILE A 121 7.47 3.65 3.69
C ILE A 121 6.94 2.59 4.65
N ALA A 122 6.81 1.35 4.18
CA ALA A 122 6.44 0.24 5.04
C ALA A 122 7.46 0.00 6.18
N ASP A 123 8.76 0.15 5.91
CA ASP A 123 9.80 0.07 6.97
C ASP A 123 9.69 1.23 7.97
N GLU A 124 9.35 2.43 7.51
CA GLU A 124 9.11 3.59 8.39
C GLU A 124 7.85 3.42 9.24
N MET A 125 6.81 2.76 8.71
CA MET A 125 5.61 2.39 9.44
C MET A 125 5.89 1.31 10.48
N ASP A 126 6.63 0.25 10.12
CA ASP A 126 7.04 -0.81 11.04
C ASP A 126 7.91 -0.26 12.19
N ALA A 127 8.74 0.75 11.90
CA ALA A 127 9.55 1.44 12.90
C ALA A 127 8.76 2.43 13.77
N GLY A 128 7.49 2.70 13.45
CA GLY A 128 6.65 3.68 14.14
C GLY A 128 7.00 5.14 13.84
N ASN A 129 7.80 5.41 12.80
CA ASN A 129 8.17 6.76 12.37
C ASN A 129 7.06 7.44 11.57
N ILE A 130 6.24 6.65 10.88
CA ILE A 130 5.03 7.07 10.18
C ILE A 130 3.87 6.25 10.75
N PRO A 131 2.71 6.87 11.06
CA PRO A 131 1.55 6.10 11.46
C PRO A 131 1.12 5.20 10.31
N ASN A 132 0.96 3.90 10.57
CA ASN A 132 0.12 3.05 9.73
C ASN A 132 -1.32 3.25 10.23
N PRO A 133 -2.16 4.03 9.53
CA PRO A 133 -3.45 4.42 10.05
C PRO A 133 -4.30 3.17 10.31
N PRO A 134 -4.79 2.95 11.55
CA PRO A 134 -5.97 2.12 11.74
C PRO A 134 -7.19 2.85 11.11
N ALA A 135 -8.28 2.13 10.88
CA ALA A 135 -9.60 2.76 10.64
C ALA A 135 -9.90 3.80 11.71
#